data_AF-A0A4R9J4D6-F1
#
_entry.id   AF-A0A4R9J4D6-F1
#
_cell.length_a   1.000
_cell.length_b   1.000
_cell.length_c   1.000
_cell.angle_alpha   90.00
_cell.angle_beta   90.00
_cell.angle_gamma   90.00
#
_symmetry.space_group_name_H-M   'P 1'
#
loop_
_entity.id
_entity.type
_entity.pdbx_description
1 polymer ?
#
loop_
_entity_poly.entity_id
_entity_poly.type
_entity_poly.pdbx_seq_one_letter_code
_entity_poly.pdbx_strand_id
1 'polypeptide(L)'
;MSRTLQVLAFFVVTSTILYTPLLHPSPEVSFPNETPESKPLLRVLPAFRKEECDWAIRWDVCLRCVSSRYRYAQRIHFYPSGLYREHGCYSEEKGFFLIKED
;
A
#
# COMPACT_ATOMS: atom_id res chain seq x y z
N MET A 1 39.19 -22.92 5.12
CA MET A 1 37.81 -22.51 5.45
C MET A 1 36.89 -23.09 4.40
N SER A 2 35.96 -23.95 4.84
CA SER A 2 35.20 -24.86 3.96
C SER A 2 34.16 -24.11 3.11
N ARG A 3 34.14 -24.37 1.80
CA ARG A 3 33.15 -23.84 0.83
C ARG A 3 31.70 -24.02 1.27
N THR A 4 31.43 -25.03 2.11
CA THR A 4 30.10 -25.30 2.69
C THR A 4 29.62 -24.20 3.64
N LEU A 5 30.50 -23.52 4.37
CA LEU A 5 30.13 -22.43 5.28
C LEU A 5 29.71 -21.16 4.52
N GLN A 6 30.35 -20.88 3.39
CA GLN A 6 30.00 -19.75 2.52
C GLN A 6 28.61 -19.94 1.89
N VAL A 7 28.33 -21.13 1.35
CA VAL A 7 27.02 -21.41 0.72
C VAL A 7 25.88 -21.31 1.74
N LEU A 8 26.05 -21.85 2.94
CA LEU A 8 25.06 -21.73 4.01
C LEU A 8 24.83 -20.28 4.45
N ALA A 9 25.89 -19.47 4.54
CA ALA A 9 25.76 -18.05 4.86
C ALA A 9 24.97 -17.27 3.78
N PHE A 10 25.18 -17.56 2.50
CA PHE A 10 24.40 -16.94 1.41
C PHE A 10 22.91 -17.33 1.48
N PHE A 11 22.59 -18.59 1.76
CA PHE A 11 21.19 -19.04 1.91
C PHE A 11 20.48 -18.38 3.10
N VAL A 12 21.17 -18.23 4.23
CA VAL A 12 20.62 -17.57 5.43
C VAL A 12 20.38 -16.08 5.17
N VAL A 13 21.34 -15.38 4.53
CA VAL A 13 21.20 -13.96 4.19
C VAL A 13 20.06 -13.72 3.19
N THR A 14 19.90 -14.57 2.18
CA THR A 14 18.74 -14.48 1.26
C THR A 14 17.42 -14.79 1.96
N SER A 15 17.40 -15.69 2.94
CA SER A 15 16.18 -16.01 3.70
C SER A 15 15.78 -14.91 4.67
N THR A 16 16.73 -14.15 5.23
CA THR A 16 16.44 -13.02 6.14
C THR A 16 16.06 -11.74 5.40
N ILE A 17 16.50 -11.57 4.14
CA ILE A 17 16.10 -10.41 3.31
C ILE A 17 14.70 -10.62 2.69
N LEU A 18 14.18 -11.85 2.65
CA LEU A 18 12.86 -12.16 2.09
C LEU A 18 11.66 -11.96 3.04
N TYR A 19 11.89 -11.61 4.30
CA TYR A 19 10.80 -11.40 5.27
C TYR A 19 10.64 -9.91 5.60
N THR A 20 9.86 -9.20 4.78
CA THR A 20 9.03 -8.09 5.28
C THR A 20 7.91 -7.77 4.27
N PRO A 21 6.77 -8.49 4.30
CA PRO A 21 5.58 -8.05 3.62
C PRO A 21 4.82 -7.10 4.54
N LEU A 22 5.23 -5.84 4.59
CA LEU A 22 4.31 -4.75 4.93
C LEU A 22 4.42 -3.70 3.82
N LEU A 23 4.01 -4.10 2.61
CA LEU A 23 3.91 -3.28 1.40
C LEU A 23 2.89 -2.13 1.52
N HIS A 24 2.19 -2.04 2.65
CA HIS A 24 1.54 -0.82 3.12
C HIS A 24 2.24 -0.39 4.42
N PRO A 25 3.25 0.49 4.35
CA PRO A 25 3.93 0.96 5.55
C PRO A 25 2.92 1.69 6.44
N SER A 26 2.58 1.13 7.60
CA SER A 26 1.65 1.76 8.55
C SER A 26 2.08 3.20 8.82
N PRO A 27 1.15 4.16 8.97
CA PRO A 27 1.52 5.55 9.23
C PRO A 27 2.40 5.70 10.47
N GLU A 28 2.25 4.85 11.48
CA GLU A 28 3.05 4.83 12.72
C GLU A 28 4.55 4.59 12.46
N VAL A 29 4.90 3.91 11.36
CA VAL A 29 6.30 3.69 10.96
C VAL A 29 6.87 4.96 10.34
N SER A 30 6.07 5.68 9.56
CA SER A 30 6.50 6.89 8.84
C SER A 30 6.46 8.13 9.73
N PHE A 31 5.57 8.15 10.71
CA PHE A 31 5.25 9.30 11.57
C PHE A 31 5.17 8.84 13.04
N PRO A 32 6.29 8.38 13.63
CA PRO A 32 6.29 7.82 14.98
C PRO A 32 5.92 8.90 16.02
N ASN A 33 4.94 8.59 16.86
CA ASN A 33 4.39 9.49 17.89
C ASN A 33 3.72 10.77 17.36
N GLU A 34 3.48 10.87 16.05
CA GLU A 34 2.68 11.97 15.52
C GLU A 34 1.21 11.54 15.39
N THR A 35 0.32 12.51 15.59
CA THR A 35 -1.12 12.33 15.34
C THR A 35 -1.52 13.15 14.12
N PRO A 36 -2.44 12.66 13.27
CA PRO A 36 -2.96 13.47 12.18
C PRO A 36 -3.58 14.78 12.71
N GLU A 37 -3.27 15.89 12.06
CA GLU A 37 -3.78 17.22 12.41
C GLU A 37 -5.29 17.36 12.13
N SER A 38 -5.84 16.49 11.28
CA SER A 38 -7.22 16.57 10.82
C SER A 38 -7.78 15.22 10.40
N LYS A 39 -9.10 15.17 10.21
CA LYS A 39 -9.79 14.01 9.65
C LYS A 39 -9.20 13.69 8.26
N PRO A 40 -8.93 12.41 7.94
CA PRO A 40 -8.38 12.05 6.64
C PRO A 40 -9.27 12.50 5.48
N LEU A 41 -8.65 13.03 4.43
CA LEU A 41 -9.33 13.38 3.19
C LEU A 41 -9.53 12.12 2.35
N LEU A 42 -10.77 11.80 2.04
CA LEU A 42 -11.12 10.74 1.10
C LEU A 42 -11.32 11.32 -0.30
N ARG A 43 -10.51 10.85 -1.25
CA ARG A 43 -10.65 11.15 -2.67
C ARG A 43 -11.10 9.89 -3.41
N VAL A 44 -12.38 9.84 -3.77
CA VAL A 44 -12.92 8.81 -4.66
C VAL A 44 -12.74 9.31 -6.09
N LEU A 45 -11.97 8.57 -6.90
CA LEU A 45 -11.76 8.96 -8.28
C LEU A 45 -12.95 8.51 -9.15
N PRO A 46 -13.14 9.11 -10.35
CA PRO A 46 -14.11 8.63 -11.32
C PRO A 46 -13.96 7.12 -11.59
N ALA A 47 -15.01 6.51 -12.12
CA ALA A 47 -14.97 5.09 -12.46
C ALA A 47 -13.97 4.84 -13.59
N PHE A 48 -12.74 4.45 -13.23
CA PHE A 48 -11.70 4.02 -14.15
C PHE A 48 -12.16 2.79 -14.93
N ARG A 49 -11.85 2.77 -16.23
CA ARG A 49 -11.72 1.53 -16.99
C ARG A 49 -10.36 0.89 -16.71
N LYS A 50 -10.20 -0.39 -17.04
CA LYS A 50 -8.93 -1.11 -16.75
C LYS A 50 -7.75 -0.46 -17.48
N GLU A 51 -7.97 -0.03 -18.70
CA GLU A 51 -7.01 0.65 -19.56
C GLU A 51 -6.59 2.04 -19.06
N GLU A 52 -7.39 2.68 -18.19
CA GLU A 52 -7.10 4.00 -17.62
C GLU A 52 -6.32 3.92 -16.29
N CYS A 53 -6.09 2.71 -15.76
CA CYS A 53 -5.37 2.54 -14.50
C CYS A 53 -3.88 2.89 -14.58
N ASP A 54 -3.31 3.07 -15.78
CA ASP A 54 -1.95 3.57 -15.99
C ASP A 54 -1.75 4.99 -15.43
N TRP A 55 -2.82 5.79 -15.33
CA TRP A 55 -2.78 7.14 -14.75
C TRP A 55 -2.89 7.14 -13.22
N ALA A 56 -3.22 6.00 -12.61
CA ALA A 56 -3.32 5.91 -11.16
C ALA A 56 -1.92 5.82 -10.53
N ILE A 57 -1.71 6.60 -9.45
CA ILE A 57 -0.47 6.57 -8.64
C ILE A 57 -0.10 5.13 -8.25
N ARG A 58 -1.12 4.30 -7.96
CA ARG A 58 -1.00 2.86 -7.74
C ARG A 58 -1.85 2.11 -8.76
N TRP A 59 -1.31 1.95 -9.96
CA TRP A 59 -1.94 1.24 -11.08
C TRP A 59 -2.34 -0.19 -10.70
N ASP A 60 -1.52 -0.87 -9.90
CA ASP A 60 -1.73 -2.23 -9.41
C ASP A 60 -2.94 -2.33 -8.48
N VAL A 61 -3.15 -1.34 -7.60
CA VAL A 61 -4.33 -1.26 -6.74
C VAL A 61 -5.57 -0.89 -7.57
N CYS A 62 -5.44 0.04 -8.52
CA CYS A 62 -6.52 0.41 -9.43
C CYS A 62 -7.04 -0.80 -10.20
N LEU A 63 -6.16 -1.58 -10.84
CA LEU A 63 -6.55 -2.76 -11.61
C LEU A 63 -7.30 -3.78 -10.77
N ARG A 64 -6.89 -3.97 -9.51
CA ARG A 64 -7.59 -4.85 -8.56
C ARG A 64 -8.96 -4.31 -8.20
N CYS A 65 -9.08 -3.03 -7.85
CA CYS A 65 -10.37 -2.39 -7.58
C CYS A 65 -11.34 -2.53 -8.76
N VAL A 66 -10.91 -2.14 -9.96
CA VAL A 66 -11.74 -2.15 -11.17
C VAL A 66 -12.14 -3.58 -11.54
N SER A 67 -11.22 -4.54 -11.44
CA SER A 67 -11.53 -5.96 -11.69
C SER A 67 -12.57 -6.52 -10.73
N SER A 68 -12.61 -6.02 -9.49
CA SER A 68 -13.62 -6.35 -8.48
C SER A 68 -14.84 -5.41 -8.49
N ARG A 69 -15.03 -4.59 -9.54
CA ARG A 69 -16.15 -3.64 -9.70
C ARG A 69 -16.21 -2.53 -8.63
N TYR A 70 -15.08 -2.19 -8.04
CA TYR A 70 -14.94 -1.09 -7.09
C TYR A 70 -14.23 0.12 -7.71
N ARG A 71 -14.47 1.30 -7.15
CA ARG A 71 -13.76 2.52 -7.56
C ARG A 71 -12.40 2.58 -6.88
N TYR A 72 -11.37 2.98 -7.62
CA TYR A 72 -10.09 3.32 -7.01
C TYR A 72 -10.23 4.61 -6.19
N ALA A 73 -9.69 4.61 -4.98
CA ALA A 73 -9.78 5.73 -4.06
C ALA A 73 -8.47 5.90 -3.28
N GLN A 74 -8.31 7.10 -2.74
CA GLN A 74 -7.16 7.48 -1.95
C GLN A 74 -7.63 8.10 -0.62
N ARG A 75 -7.03 7.68 0.48
CA ARG A 75 -7.22 8.31 1.80
C ARG A 75 -5.91 8.99 2.21
N ILE A 76 -5.99 10.28 2.51
CA ILE A 76 -4.82 11.12 2.79
C ILE A 76 -4.89 11.58 4.25
N HIS A 77 -3.82 11.30 4.99
CA HIS A 77 -3.64 11.72 6.37
C HIS A 77 -2.62 12.86 6.39
N PHE A 78 -2.93 13.92 7.12
CA PHE A 78 -2.09 15.10 7.26
C PHE A 78 -1.42 15.06 8.63
N TYR A 79 -0.12 14.83 8.66
CA TYR A 79 0.71 14.84 9.85
C TYR A 79 1.55 16.12 9.89
N PRO A 80 2.00 16.58 11.07
CA PRO A 80 2.86 17.75 11.19
C PRO A 80 4.12 17.70 10.30
N SER A 81 4.75 16.53 10.17
CA SER A 81 5.97 16.40 9.36
C SER A 81 5.72 16.00 7.90
N GLY A 82 4.48 15.70 7.50
CA GLY A 82 4.19 15.31 6.14
C GLY A 82 2.82 14.69 5.91
N LEU A 83 2.67 14.01 4.77
CA LEU A 83 1.41 13.40 4.37
C LEU A 83 1.58 11.90 4.11
N TYR A 84 0.66 11.13 4.66
CA TYR A 84 0.56 9.69 4.44
C TYR A 84 -0.61 9.39 3.53
N ARG A 85 -0.41 8.51 2.54
CA ARG A 85 -1.41 8.19 1.52
C ARG A 85 -1.68 6.70 1.50
N GLU A 86 -2.92 6.34 1.78
CA GLU A 86 -3.44 5.00 1.57
C GLU A 86 -4.10 4.93 0.18
N HIS A 87 -3.85 3.83 -0.51
CA HIS A 87 -4.42 3.54 -1.82
C HIS A 87 -5.31 2.30 -1.69
N GLY A 88 -6.57 2.41 -2.08
CA GLY A 88 -7.55 1.36 -1.86
C GLY A 88 -8.74 1.47 -2.78
N CYS A 89 -9.79 0.72 -2.44
CA CYS A 89 -11.03 0.68 -3.19
C CYS A 89 -12.17 1.34 -2.43
N TYR A 90 -13.20 1.75 -3.16
CA TYR A 90 -14.39 2.38 -2.61
C TYR A 90 -15.66 1.81 -3.23
N SER A 91 -16.65 1.55 -2.38
CA SER A 91 -18.06 1.36 -2.75
C SER A 91 -18.96 2.20 -1.85
N GLU A 92 -20.18 2.49 -2.30
CA GLU A 92 -21.17 3.20 -1.47
C GLU A 92 -21.50 2.41 -0.20
N GLU A 93 -21.55 1.08 -0.29
CA GLU A 93 -21.90 0.18 0.82
C GLU A 93 -20.79 0.04 1.87
N LYS A 94 -19.53 -0.09 1.44
CA LYS A 94 -18.39 -0.38 2.34
C LYS A 94 -17.59 0.86 2.71
N GLY A 95 -17.78 1.96 1.98
CA GLY A 95 -16.85 3.08 2.02
C GLY A 95 -15.48 2.68 1.46
N PHE A 96 -14.42 3.31 1.98
CA PHE A 96 -13.04 3.02 1.59
C PHE A 96 -12.49 1.81 2.35
N PHE A 97 -11.83 0.90 1.63
CA PHE A 97 -11.14 -0.26 2.19
C PHE A 97 -9.86 -0.58 1.40
N LEU A 98 -8.91 -1.20 2.10
CA LEU A 98 -7.67 -1.69 1.49
C LEU A 98 -7.93 -3.09 0.90
N ILE A 99 -7.46 -3.32 -0.33
CA ILE A 99 -7.41 -4.68 -0.88
C ILE A 99 -6.19 -5.39 -0.26
N LYS A 100 -6.43 -6.58 0.31
CA LYS A 100 -5.35 -7.48 0.69
C LYS A 100 -4.77 -8.12 -0.57
N GLU A 101 -3.45 -8.22 -0.60
CA GLU A 101 -2.73 -8.93 -1.65
C GLU A 101 -2.71 -10.40 -1.20
N ASP A 102 -3.46 -11.26 -1.89
CA ASP A 102 -3.45 -12.72 -1.69
C ASP A 102 -2.19 -13.35 -2.31
#